data_AF-A0A0F2RKT2-F1
#
_entry.id   AF-A0A0F2RKT2-F1
#
_cell.length_a   1.000
_cell.length_b   1.000
_cell.length_c   1.000
_cell.angle_alpha   90.00
_cell.angle_beta   90.00
_cell.angle_gamma   90.00
#
_symmetry.space_group_name_H-M   'P 1'
#
loop_
_entity.id
_entity.type
_entity.pdbx_description
1 polymer ?
#
loop_
_entity_poly.entity_id
_entity_poly.type
_entity_poly.pdbx_seq_one_letter_code
_entity_poly.pdbx_strand_id
1 'polypeptide(L)'
;VWLPVVWGGDGPVFEDQTEANEILGLIMALYNDITSRLDDPDTYEPLLDQDIDGTFLWEFWAEGFGKAIALRPRAWSTFKDRPDDDQAADAFGMLVALATIARATDEDPELYDELDEQVSYEAPQMIAVCVMELHQDRLSNHQLKPRTEKVGRNDPCPCGSGKKYKKCCLQAEKL
;
A
#
# COMPACT_ATOMS: atom_id res chain seq x y z
N VAL A 1 6.01 -6.84 -9.16
CA VAL A 1 4.72 -7.59 -9.17
C VAL A 1 4.35 -7.73 -7.71
N TRP A 2 3.14 -7.35 -7.31
CA TRP A 2 2.77 -7.22 -5.89
C TRP A 2 2.17 -8.51 -5.30
N LEU A 3 1.48 -9.31 -6.12
CA LEU A 3 0.75 -10.49 -5.67
C LEU A 3 1.62 -11.53 -4.89
N PRO A 4 2.88 -11.84 -5.27
CA PRO A 4 3.72 -12.72 -4.46
C PRO A 4 4.01 -12.23 -3.04
N VAL A 5 3.99 -10.91 -2.82
CA VAL A 5 4.20 -10.32 -1.49
C VAL A 5 3.00 -10.56 -0.58
N VAL A 6 1.79 -10.55 -1.15
CA VAL A 6 0.54 -10.87 -0.41
C VAL A 6 0.59 -12.30 0.15
N TRP A 7 1.28 -13.20 -0.55
CA TRP A 7 1.46 -14.58 -0.11
C TRP A 7 2.65 -14.82 0.82
N GLY A 8 3.49 -13.80 1.04
CA GLY A 8 4.71 -13.96 1.84
C GLY A 8 5.80 -14.84 1.21
N GLY A 9 5.77 -15.13 -0.10
CA GLY A 9 6.79 -15.95 -0.76
C GLY A 9 6.28 -16.82 -1.90
N ASP A 10 6.49 -18.14 -1.78
CA ASP A 10 6.29 -19.15 -2.84
C ASP A 10 4.84 -19.31 -3.33
N GLY A 11 3.88 -18.62 -2.70
CA GLY A 11 2.47 -18.64 -3.07
C GLY A 11 1.72 -19.83 -2.47
N PRO A 12 0.38 -19.74 -2.39
CA PRO A 12 -0.44 -20.85 -1.92
C PRO A 12 -0.45 -21.99 -2.94
N VAL A 13 -0.59 -23.22 -2.45
CA VAL A 13 -0.96 -24.38 -3.27
C VAL A 13 -2.48 -24.50 -3.22
N PHE A 14 -3.11 -24.36 -4.38
CA PHE A 14 -4.56 -24.54 -4.52
C PHE A 14 -4.88 -26.02 -4.82
N GLU A 15 -6.02 -26.48 -4.33
CA GLU A 15 -6.61 -27.79 -4.61
C GLU A 15 -6.91 -27.93 -6.11
N ASP A 16 -7.49 -26.89 -6.71
CA ASP A 16 -7.79 -26.84 -8.13
C ASP A 16 -7.80 -25.40 -8.71
N GLN A 17 -8.08 -25.30 -10.01
CA GLN A 17 -8.16 -24.01 -10.71
C GLN A 17 -9.36 -23.16 -10.27
N THR A 18 -10.43 -23.79 -9.77
CA THR A 18 -11.63 -23.10 -9.30
C THR A 18 -11.31 -22.33 -8.04
N GLU A 19 -10.72 -23.00 -7.05
CA GLU A 19 -10.26 -22.38 -5.80
C GLU A 19 -9.27 -21.24 -6.08
N ALA A 20 -8.29 -21.48 -6.97
CA ALA A 20 -7.35 -20.44 -7.37
C ALA A 20 -8.05 -19.19 -7.95
N ASN A 21 -9.05 -19.38 -8.81
CA ASN A 21 -9.80 -18.28 -9.41
C ASN A 21 -10.69 -17.55 -8.39
N GLU A 22 -11.29 -18.28 -7.46
CA GLU A 22 -12.11 -17.70 -6.39
C GLU A 22 -11.28 -16.81 -5.48
N ILE A 23 -10.16 -17.33 -4.97
CA ILE A 23 -9.27 -16.58 -4.07
C ILE A 23 -8.64 -15.36 -4.77
N LEU A 24 -8.15 -15.53 -6.00
CA LEU A 24 -7.63 -14.39 -6.78
C LEU A 24 -8.71 -13.37 -7.10
N GLY A 25 -9.94 -13.82 -7.37
CA GLY A 25 -11.11 -12.97 -7.58
C GLY A 25 -11.42 -12.13 -6.34
N LEU A 26 -11.38 -12.72 -5.14
CA LEU A 26 -11.59 -12.01 -3.88
C LEU A 26 -10.50 -10.96 -3.62
N ILE A 27 -9.23 -11.28 -3.88
CA ILE A 27 -8.13 -10.31 -3.75
C ILE A 27 -8.32 -9.12 -4.69
N MET A 28 -8.70 -9.38 -5.95
CA MET A 28 -8.96 -8.32 -6.91
C MET A 28 -10.21 -7.50 -6.57
N ALA A 29 -11.24 -8.13 -6.00
CA ALA A 29 -12.41 -7.44 -5.49
C ALA A 29 -12.04 -6.48 -4.35
N LEU A 30 -11.25 -6.96 -3.37
CA LEU A 30 -10.75 -6.12 -2.28
C LEU A 30 -9.89 -4.95 -2.78
N TYR A 31 -9.00 -5.20 -3.76
CA TYR A 31 -8.20 -4.14 -4.38
C TYR A 31 -9.07 -3.04 -5.00
N ASN A 32 -10.11 -3.43 -5.74
CA ASN A 32 -11.02 -2.49 -6.40
C ASN A 32 -11.85 -1.72 -5.38
N ASP A 33 -12.31 -2.39 -4.32
CA ASP A 33 -13.04 -1.78 -3.21
C ASP A 33 -12.20 -0.73 -2.49
N ILE A 34 -10.95 -1.03 -2.13
CA ILE A 34 -10.03 -0.06 -1.52
C ILE A 34 -9.81 1.14 -2.46
N THR A 35 -9.65 0.89 -3.76
CA THR A 35 -9.50 1.98 -4.74
C THR A 35 -10.74 2.87 -4.78
N SER A 36 -11.94 2.28 -4.76
CA SER A 36 -13.20 3.01 -4.75
C SER A 36 -13.39 3.83 -3.47
N ARG A 37 -13.01 3.28 -2.30
CA ARG A 37 -13.09 4.00 -1.02
C ARG A 37 -12.12 5.17 -0.95
N LEU A 38 -10.91 5.03 -1.49
CA LEU A 38 -9.96 6.15 -1.57
C LEU A 38 -10.51 7.33 -2.39
N ASP A 39 -11.30 7.05 -3.43
CA ASP A 39 -11.94 8.08 -4.25
C ASP A 39 -13.14 8.78 -3.55
N ASP A 40 -13.52 8.34 -2.36
CA ASP A 40 -14.55 8.96 -1.50
C ASP A 40 -13.95 9.32 -0.12
N PRO A 41 -13.31 10.51 0.00
CA PRO A 41 -12.61 10.92 1.21
C PRO A 41 -13.44 10.94 2.49
N ASP A 42 -14.76 11.16 2.36
CA ASP A 42 -15.66 11.27 3.51
C ASP A 42 -16.00 9.89 4.11
N THR A 43 -15.72 8.79 3.40
CA THR A 43 -16.07 7.43 3.80
C THR A 43 -14.88 6.48 3.89
N TYR A 44 -13.67 6.96 3.57
CA TYR A 44 -12.47 6.13 3.65
C TYR A 44 -12.12 5.79 5.11
N GLU A 45 -12.03 4.48 5.38
CA GLU A 45 -11.44 3.92 6.58
C GLU A 45 -10.45 2.79 6.20
N PRO A 46 -9.27 2.70 6.86
CA PRO A 46 -8.37 1.59 6.65
C PRO A 46 -9.02 0.29 7.13
N LEU A 47 -8.82 -0.80 6.38
CA LEU A 47 -9.20 -2.13 6.85
C LEU A 47 -8.16 -2.61 7.86
N LEU A 48 -8.54 -2.61 9.13
CA LEU A 48 -7.71 -3.05 10.25
C LEU A 48 -8.37 -4.24 10.93
N ASP A 49 -7.57 -5.23 11.31
CA ASP A 49 -8.03 -6.31 12.16
C ASP A 49 -8.22 -5.80 13.59
N GLN A 50 -9.05 -6.51 14.37
CA GLN A 50 -9.28 -6.22 15.78
C GLN A 50 -8.97 -7.47 16.61
N ASP A 51 -8.40 -7.28 17.79
CA ASP A 51 -8.29 -8.32 18.79
C ASP A 51 -9.65 -8.59 19.46
N ILE A 52 -9.72 -9.63 20.28
CA ILE A 52 -10.92 -10.10 20.99
C ILE A 52 -11.53 -9.01 21.88
N ASP A 53 -10.71 -8.08 22.39
CA ASP A 53 -11.14 -6.96 23.22
C ASP A 53 -11.57 -5.72 22.42
N GLY A 54 -11.47 -5.77 21.09
CA GLY A 54 -11.81 -4.67 20.18
C GLY A 54 -10.65 -3.72 19.88
N THR A 55 -9.46 -3.97 20.40
CA THR A 55 -8.25 -3.19 20.07
C THR A 55 -7.87 -3.39 18.62
N PHE A 56 -7.63 -2.30 17.88
CA PHE A 56 -7.19 -2.38 16.49
C PHE A 56 -5.74 -2.84 16.38
N LEU A 57 -5.51 -3.84 15.54
CA LEU A 57 -4.19 -4.41 15.23
C LEU A 57 -3.57 -3.65 14.05
N TRP A 58 -3.21 -2.40 14.30
CA TRP A 58 -2.70 -1.46 13.29
C TRP A 58 -1.33 -1.88 12.74
N GLU A 59 -0.59 -2.69 13.48
CA GLU A 59 0.76 -3.17 13.17
C GLU A 59 0.77 -3.98 11.88
N PHE A 60 -0.24 -4.85 11.68
CA PHE A 60 -0.36 -5.66 10.48
C PHE A 60 -0.56 -4.82 9.22
N TRP A 61 -1.37 -3.75 9.34
CA TRP A 61 -1.55 -2.81 8.25
C TRP A 61 -0.25 -2.05 7.95
N ALA A 62 0.41 -1.54 8.99
CA ALA A 62 1.64 -0.75 8.87
C ALA A 62 2.80 -1.60 8.29
N GLU A 63 2.94 -2.86 8.72
CA GLU A 63 3.91 -3.80 8.17
C GLU A 63 3.65 -4.08 6.68
N GLY A 64 2.37 -4.28 6.30
CA GLY A 64 1.94 -4.41 4.91
C GLY A 64 2.29 -3.19 4.06
N PHE A 65 2.08 -1.99 4.58
CA PHE A 65 2.50 -0.74 3.93
C PHE A 65 4.02 -0.69 3.73
N GLY A 66 4.81 -1.06 4.75
CA GLY A 66 6.27 -1.17 4.65
C GLY A 66 6.73 -2.11 3.52
N LYS A 67 6.10 -3.30 3.42
CA LYS A 67 6.32 -4.26 2.32
C LYS A 67 5.95 -3.66 0.96
N ALA A 68 4.88 -2.87 0.88
CA ALA A 68 4.44 -2.20 -0.35
C ALA A 68 5.41 -1.10 -0.81
N ILE A 69 6.01 -0.33 0.10
CA ILE A 69 7.07 0.65 -0.23
C ILE A 69 8.25 -0.05 -0.91
N ALA A 70 8.68 -1.19 -0.37
CA ALA A 70 9.81 -1.96 -0.87
C ALA A 70 9.63 -2.45 -2.32
N LEU A 71 8.39 -2.56 -2.81
CA LEU A 71 8.10 -2.88 -4.22
C LEU A 71 8.50 -1.75 -5.18
N ARG A 72 8.59 -0.50 -4.71
CA ARG A 72 8.78 0.70 -5.54
C ARG A 72 9.70 1.74 -4.89
N PRO A 73 10.93 1.38 -4.49
CA PRO A 73 11.80 2.24 -3.67
C PRO A 73 12.14 3.57 -4.35
N ARG A 74 12.28 3.60 -5.69
CA ARG A 74 12.55 4.82 -6.45
C ARG A 74 11.36 5.81 -6.50
N ALA A 75 10.13 5.29 -6.44
CA ALA A 75 8.96 6.16 -6.46
C ALA A 75 8.78 6.85 -5.11
N TRP A 76 9.03 6.12 -4.03
CA TRP A 76 8.92 6.64 -2.66
C TRP A 76 10.12 7.46 -2.21
N SER A 77 11.31 7.25 -2.80
CA SER A 77 12.50 8.02 -2.43
C SER A 77 12.37 9.51 -2.72
N THR A 78 11.48 9.93 -3.62
CA THR A 78 11.28 11.35 -3.97
C THR A 78 10.71 12.18 -2.83
N PHE A 79 10.06 11.56 -1.83
CA PHE A 79 9.55 12.27 -0.66
C PHE A 79 10.68 12.85 0.21
N LYS A 80 11.90 12.29 0.14
CA LYS A 80 13.07 12.78 0.90
C LYS A 80 13.58 14.14 0.41
N ASP A 81 13.28 14.49 -0.83
CA ASP A 81 13.75 15.71 -1.48
C ASP A 81 12.67 16.81 -1.47
N ARG A 82 11.52 16.57 -0.82
CA ARG A 82 10.42 17.53 -0.70
C ARG A 82 10.71 18.58 0.39
N PRO A 83 10.06 19.77 0.33
CA PRO A 83 10.18 20.78 1.37
C PRO A 83 9.77 20.27 2.76
N ASP A 84 10.33 20.89 3.81
CA ASP A 84 10.06 20.53 5.21
C ASP A 84 8.60 20.79 5.65
N ASP A 85 7.83 21.59 4.89
CA ASP A 85 6.41 21.90 5.13
C ASP A 85 5.45 21.12 4.22
N ASP A 86 5.95 20.09 3.52
CA ASP A 86 5.15 19.24 2.63
C ASP A 86 4.34 18.19 3.42
N GLN A 87 3.03 18.40 3.50
CA GLN A 87 2.09 17.55 4.24
C GLN A 87 2.13 16.08 3.82
N ALA A 88 2.37 15.80 2.54
CA ALA A 88 2.44 14.44 2.05
C ALA A 88 3.78 13.77 2.39
N ALA A 89 4.88 14.54 2.50
CA ALA A 89 6.13 14.06 3.06
C ALA A 89 5.99 13.72 4.55
N ASP A 90 5.30 14.54 5.32
CA ASP A 90 5.00 14.28 6.74
C ASP A 90 4.13 13.02 6.90
N ALA A 91 3.05 12.91 6.12
CA ALA A 91 2.18 11.74 6.10
C ALA A 91 2.95 10.45 5.73
N PHE A 92 3.81 10.53 4.72
CA PHE A 92 4.68 9.42 4.34
C PHE A 92 5.64 9.04 5.48
N GLY A 93 6.27 10.03 6.11
CA GLY A 93 7.16 9.84 7.24
C GLY A 93 6.48 9.16 8.42
N MET A 94 5.26 9.58 8.75
CA MET A 94 4.45 9.00 9.81
C MET A 94 4.14 7.52 9.54
N LEU A 95 3.67 7.18 8.33
CA LEU A 95 3.39 5.78 7.98
C LEU A 95 4.65 4.91 7.97
N VAL A 96 5.80 5.47 7.58
CA VAL A 96 7.10 4.77 7.68
C VAL A 96 7.51 4.56 9.13
N ALA A 97 7.26 5.53 10.02
CA ALA A 97 7.53 5.39 11.45
C ALA A 97 6.67 4.28 12.06
N LEU A 98 5.37 4.26 11.80
CA LEU A 98 4.46 3.19 12.24
C LEU A 98 4.90 1.82 11.70
N ALA A 99 5.25 1.72 10.42
CA ALA A 99 5.77 0.47 9.84
C ALA A 99 7.10 0.02 10.49
N THR A 100 7.92 0.98 10.94
CA THR A 100 9.18 0.69 11.65
C THR A 100 8.91 0.17 13.06
N ILE A 101 7.95 0.78 13.78
CA ILE A 101 7.51 0.32 15.10
C ILE A 101 6.93 -1.09 14.99
N ALA A 102 5.96 -1.30 14.09
CA ALA A 102 5.32 -2.60 13.87
C ALA A 102 6.33 -3.73 13.62
N ARG A 103 7.36 -3.47 12.79
CA ARG A 103 8.43 -4.45 12.55
C ARG A 103 9.32 -4.65 13.78
N ALA A 104 9.61 -3.60 14.55
CA ALA A 104 10.44 -3.71 15.74
C ALA A 104 9.73 -4.52 16.83
N THR A 105 8.43 -4.31 17.03
CA THR A 105 7.62 -5.05 18.02
C THR A 105 7.35 -6.50 17.60
N ASP A 106 7.33 -6.81 16.31
CA ASP A 106 7.29 -8.19 15.81
C ASP A 106 8.62 -8.93 16.07
N GLU A 107 9.75 -8.23 15.89
CA GLU A 107 11.09 -8.79 16.15
C GLU A 107 11.39 -8.95 17.65
N ASP A 108 10.88 -8.04 18.48
CA ASP A 108 11.04 -8.04 19.93
C ASP A 108 9.72 -7.67 20.63
N PRO A 109 8.91 -8.69 21.01
CA PRO A 109 7.61 -8.48 21.65
C PRO A 109 7.68 -7.73 22.99
N GLU A 110 8.82 -7.71 23.68
CA GLU A 110 8.96 -6.93 24.93
C GLU A 110 8.86 -5.42 24.66
N LEU A 111 9.22 -4.96 23.46
CA LEU A 111 9.04 -3.56 23.05
C LEU A 111 7.57 -3.17 22.88
N TYR A 112 6.69 -4.14 22.68
CA TYR A 112 5.25 -3.89 22.60
C TYR A 112 4.69 -3.45 23.96
N ASP A 113 5.15 -4.08 25.04
CA ASP A 113 4.78 -3.71 26.41
C ASP A 113 5.33 -2.32 26.81
N GLU A 114 6.42 -1.89 26.15
CA GLU A 114 7.01 -0.55 26.32
C GLU A 114 6.40 0.51 25.38
N LEU A 115 5.54 0.10 24.44
CA LEU A 115 4.90 1.03 23.52
C LEU A 115 3.94 1.96 24.27
N ASP A 116 4.01 3.25 23.95
CA ASP A 116 3.06 4.23 24.49
C ASP A 116 1.63 3.86 24.06
N GLU A 117 0.74 3.62 25.02
CA GLU A 117 -0.68 3.29 24.80
C GLU A 117 -1.36 4.31 23.87
N GLN A 118 -0.91 5.57 23.90
CA GLN A 118 -1.40 6.61 23.02
C GLN A 118 -1.13 6.29 21.54
N VAL A 119 0.02 5.69 21.21
CA VAL A 119 0.34 5.28 19.84
C VAL A 119 -0.64 4.23 19.36
N SER A 120 -0.92 3.22 20.18
CA SER A 120 -1.88 2.16 19.82
C SER A 120 -3.29 2.70 19.61
N TYR A 121 -3.71 3.68 20.42
CA TYR A 121 -5.01 4.34 20.27
C TYR A 121 -5.09 5.25 19.05
N GLU A 122 -4.05 6.02 18.76
CA GLU A 122 -4.05 7.01 17.68
C GLU A 122 -3.68 6.41 16.31
N ALA A 123 -2.92 5.32 16.26
CA ALA A 123 -2.42 4.73 15.01
C ALA A 123 -3.51 4.46 13.97
N PRO A 124 -4.69 3.91 14.30
CA PRO A 124 -5.78 3.74 13.33
C PRO A 124 -6.19 5.05 12.64
N GLN A 125 -6.36 6.12 13.41
CA GLN A 125 -6.74 7.44 12.89
C GLN A 125 -5.58 8.06 12.09
N MET A 126 -4.36 7.98 12.61
CA MET A 126 -3.17 8.48 11.91
C MET A 126 -2.99 7.80 10.56
N ILE A 127 -3.18 6.47 10.49
CA ILE A 127 -3.16 5.71 9.24
C ILE A 127 -4.20 6.26 8.27
N ALA A 128 -5.45 6.42 8.73
CA ALA A 128 -6.53 6.94 7.88
C ALA A 128 -6.20 8.31 7.28
N VAL A 129 -5.78 9.26 8.11
CA VAL A 129 -5.40 10.62 7.69
C VAL A 129 -4.22 10.58 6.73
N CYS A 130 -3.15 9.87 7.07
CA CYS A 130 -1.95 9.85 6.24
C CYS A 130 -2.20 9.19 4.87
N VAL A 131 -3.02 8.15 4.81
CA VAL A 131 -3.38 7.52 3.54
C VAL A 131 -4.14 8.49 2.64
N MET A 132 -5.09 9.24 3.21
CA MET A 132 -5.86 10.24 2.45
C MET A 132 -4.98 11.39 1.95
N GLU A 133 -4.03 11.86 2.77
CA GLU A 133 -3.05 12.86 2.34
C GLU A 133 -2.19 12.35 1.18
N LEU A 134 -1.67 11.12 1.27
CA LEU A 134 -0.88 10.53 0.18
C LEU A 134 -1.71 10.29 -1.09
N HIS A 135 -2.98 9.91 -0.97
CA HIS A 135 -3.87 9.75 -2.12
C HIS A 135 -4.21 11.10 -2.76
N GLN A 136 -4.46 12.14 -1.97
CA GLN A 136 -4.70 13.49 -2.47
C GLN A 136 -3.46 14.07 -3.17
N ASP A 137 -2.28 13.86 -2.60
CA ASP A 137 -1.00 14.19 -3.24
C ASP A 137 -0.84 13.44 -4.57
N ARG A 138 -1.15 12.15 -4.58
CA ARG A 138 -1.12 11.33 -5.80
C ARG A 138 -2.04 11.93 -6.86
N LEU A 139 -3.27 12.31 -6.53
CA LEU A 139 -4.20 12.92 -7.50
C LEU A 139 -3.73 14.29 -8.00
N SER A 140 -3.07 15.07 -7.13
CA SER A 140 -2.61 16.44 -7.44
C SER A 140 -1.34 16.45 -8.28
N ASN A 141 -0.35 15.63 -7.92
CA ASN A 141 0.95 15.51 -8.59
C ASN A 141 0.92 14.54 -9.78
N HIS A 142 0.05 13.53 -9.70
CA HIS A 142 -0.39 12.77 -10.86
C HIS A 142 -1.79 13.24 -11.27
N GLN A 143 -1.93 14.53 -11.67
CA GLN A 143 -2.90 14.83 -12.72
C GLN A 143 -2.81 13.66 -13.69
N LEU A 144 -3.91 12.93 -13.89
CA LEU A 144 -4.05 12.03 -15.01
C LEU A 144 -3.79 12.92 -16.22
N LYS A 145 -2.52 13.10 -16.60
CA LYS A 145 -2.15 13.68 -17.88
C LYS A 145 -2.99 12.82 -18.81
N PRO A 146 -3.93 13.40 -19.59
CA PRO A 146 -4.63 12.61 -20.59
C PRO A 146 -3.55 11.83 -21.32
N ARG A 147 -3.80 10.55 -21.59
CA ARG A 147 -2.85 9.56 -22.13
C ARG A 147 -2.29 10.02 -23.49
N THR A 148 -1.51 11.10 -23.49
CA THR A 148 -1.01 11.88 -24.62
C THR A 148 0.49 12.01 -24.48
N GLU A 149 1.13 10.88 -24.26
CA GLU A 149 2.22 10.44 -25.11
C GLU A 149 1.97 8.95 -25.32
N LYS A 150 1.91 8.52 -26.59
CA LYS A 150 1.79 7.08 -26.90
C LYS A 150 3.07 6.42 -26.40
N VAL A 151 3.02 5.85 -25.19
CA VAL A 151 4.15 5.10 -24.64
C VAL A 151 4.56 4.03 -25.66
N GLY A 152 5.82 4.08 -26.09
CA GLY A 152 6.35 3.15 -27.06
C GLY A 152 6.34 1.75 -26.48
N ARG A 153 6.00 0.73 -27.29
CA ARG A 153 6.00 -0.69 -26.87
C ARG A 153 7.27 -1.11 -26.11
N ASN A 154 8.41 -0.50 -26.45
CA ASN A 154 9.70 -0.84 -25.88
C ASN A 154 10.15 0.07 -24.72
N ASP A 155 9.42 1.13 -24.42
CA ASP A 155 9.77 2.08 -23.37
C ASP A 155 9.56 1.47 -21.98
N PRO A 156 10.24 1.98 -20.94
CA PRO A 156 9.94 1.61 -19.56
C PRO A 156 8.46 1.79 -19.26
N CYS A 157 7.86 0.79 -18.63
CA CYS A 157 6.43 0.79 -18.35
C CYS A 157 6.09 1.88 -17.30
N PRO A 158 5.09 2.75 -17.55
CA PRO A 158 4.75 3.87 -16.66
C PRO A 158 4.21 3.39 -15.30
N CYS A 159 3.78 2.13 -15.19
CA CYS A 159 3.47 1.51 -13.91
C CYS A 159 4.71 1.25 -13.03
N GLY A 160 5.91 1.70 -13.43
CA GLY A 160 7.15 1.63 -12.65
C GLY A 160 7.64 0.23 -12.32
N SER A 161 7.23 -0.78 -13.08
CA SER A 161 7.69 -2.17 -12.92
C SER A 161 9.14 -2.41 -13.36
N GLY A 162 9.79 -1.42 -13.97
CA GLY A 162 11.11 -1.55 -14.61
C GLY A 162 11.11 -2.38 -15.90
N LYS A 163 9.98 -3.00 -16.27
CA LYS A 163 9.83 -3.78 -17.51
C LYS A 163 9.48 -2.87 -18.69
N LYS A 164 9.74 -3.34 -19.91
CA LYS A 164 9.25 -2.69 -21.15
C LYS A 164 7.71 -2.74 -21.18
N TYR A 165 7.06 -1.68 -21.67
CA TYR A 165 5.59 -1.57 -21.72
C TYR A 165 4.91 -2.80 -22.37
N LYS A 166 5.48 -3.33 -23.45
CA LYS A 166 4.99 -4.54 -24.15
C LYS A 166 5.02 -5.83 -23.33
N LYS A 167 5.81 -5.88 -22.26
CA LYS A 167 5.99 -7.05 -21.38
C LYS A 167 5.34 -6.82 -20.00
N CYS A 168 4.49 -5.81 -19.90
CA CYS A 168 3.85 -5.41 -18.66
C CYS A 168 2.39 -5.03 -18.96
N CYS A 169 1.99 -3.77 -18.76
CA CYS A 169 0.60 -3.35 -18.86
C CYS A 169 -0.04 -3.61 -20.24
N LEU A 170 0.71 -3.61 -21.33
CA LEU A 170 0.15 -3.90 -22.66
C LEU A 170 -0.22 -5.39 -22.86
N GLN A 171 0.37 -6.31 -22.10
CA GLN A 171 -0.04 -7.72 -22.11
C GLN A 171 -1.26 -7.96 -21.21
N ALA A 172 -1.41 -7.18 -20.14
CA ALA A 172 -2.57 -7.23 -19.26
C ALA A 172 -3.86 -6.72 -19.93
N GLU A 173 -3.76 -5.83 -20.93
CA GLU A 173 -4.90 -5.33 -21.73
C GLU A 173 -5.42 -6.34 -22.80
N LYS A 174 -4.77 -7.50 -22.96
CA LYS A 174 -5.11 -8.51 -24.00
C LYS A 174 -5.76 -9.78 -23.46
N LEU A 175 -6.04 -9.81 -22.15
CA LEU A 175 -6.81 -10.84 -21.46
C LEU A 175 -8.18 -10.24 -21.12
#